data_AF-A0A0F9MAU7-F1
#
_entry.id   AF-A0A0F9MAU7-F1
#
_cell.length_a   1.000
_cell.length_b   1.000
_cell.length_c   1.000
_cell.angle_alpha   90.00
_cell.angle_beta   90.00
_cell.angle_gamma   90.00
#
_symmetry.space_group_name_H-M   'P 1'
#
loop_
_entity.id
_entity.type
_entity.pdbx_description
1 polymer ?
#
loop_
_entity_poly.entity_id
_entity_poly.type
_entity_poly.pdbx_seq_one_letter_code
_entity_poly.pdbx_strand_id
1 'polypeptide(L)'
;MRKRIWIPEPQVPKKEIVELPPIKLGGYFYVDLIDAKTGEVKQHLEFPNLITDKGLDFIGQGTSLDTIYTTLAVGTGSTAPAVSDTALEALVASTTSNGGFSDSDATSASPEFSFRKRTRVFLEGVATANLTELGWLFGGVAANRTLFKDLAGNPTTIEKTKEDILQIVYEYRIFAPLNDVTGTIAGGDMATSSIAYTIRPQNVNQSNGWPNLLDNMGDYSLPEARVHETSVLGSRTGDNDPSPQASESTSSFAPYVDGTFLRDMEYTWNPPDGNFGSQVGLITWHPWFTSGDLLLWQMHLSQSIEKGADNKVDITFRQRWTRVDT
;
A
#
# COMPACT_ATOMS: atom_id res chain seq x y z
N MET A 1 -41.06 -47.55 -14.00
CA MET A 1 -40.70 -46.20 -13.51
C MET A 1 -39.31 -46.24 -12.92
N ARG A 2 -38.32 -45.56 -13.52
CA ARG A 2 -36.97 -45.44 -12.94
C ARG A 2 -37.01 -44.34 -11.87
N LYS A 3 -36.77 -44.69 -10.60
CA LYS A 3 -36.57 -43.72 -9.52
C LYS A 3 -35.33 -42.88 -9.85
N ARG A 4 -35.52 -41.58 -10.08
CA ARG A 4 -34.40 -40.62 -10.10
C ARG A 4 -33.97 -40.41 -8.66
N ILE A 5 -32.76 -40.85 -8.31
CA ILE A 5 -32.10 -40.49 -7.06
C ILE A 5 -31.69 -39.03 -7.22
N TRP A 6 -32.33 -38.14 -6.47
CA TRP A 6 -31.85 -36.78 -6.32
C TRP A 6 -30.59 -36.84 -5.46
N ILE A 7 -29.45 -36.46 -6.01
CA ILE A 7 -28.22 -36.25 -5.27
C ILE A 7 -28.17 -34.74 -5.02
N PRO A 8 -28.19 -34.26 -3.76
CA PRO A 8 -27.98 -32.86 -3.46
C PRO A 8 -26.64 -32.43 -4.06
N GLU A 9 -26.68 -31.40 -4.89
CA GLU A 9 -25.46 -30.75 -5.38
C GLU A 9 -24.76 -30.13 -4.15
N PRO A 10 -23.51 -30.48 -3.86
CA PRO A 10 -22.80 -29.89 -2.72
C PRO A 10 -22.71 -28.38 -2.95
N GLN A 11 -23.39 -27.62 -2.10
CA GLN A 11 -23.25 -26.17 -2.09
C GLN A 11 -21.80 -25.89 -1.74
N VAL A 12 -21.03 -25.37 -2.70
CA VAL A 12 -19.69 -24.84 -2.41
C VAL A 12 -19.90 -23.74 -1.37
N PRO A 13 -19.28 -23.81 -0.17
CA PRO A 13 -19.41 -22.76 0.82
C PRO A 13 -19.02 -21.43 0.17
N LYS A 14 -19.94 -20.47 0.19
CA LYS A 14 -19.68 -19.14 -0.34
C LYS A 14 -18.59 -18.53 0.54
N LYS A 15 -17.37 -18.46 0.02
CA LYS A 15 -16.24 -17.81 0.69
C LYS A 15 -16.62 -16.36 0.93
N GLU A 16 -16.74 -15.99 2.19
CA GLU A 16 -17.10 -14.64 2.56
C GLU A 16 -15.87 -13.75 2.60
N ILE A 17 -15.98 -12.59 1.97
CA ILE A 17 -14.88 -11.66 1.77
C ILE A 17 -15.15 -10.45 2.65
N VAL A 18 -14.23 -10.20 3.58
CA VAL A 18 -14.21 -9.03 4.45
C VAL A 18 -13.49 -7.90 3.72
N GLU A 19 -14.23 -6.86 3.38
CA GLU A 19 -13.73 -5.71 2.63
C GLU A 19 -13.00 -4.73 3.56
N LEU A 20 -11.71 -4.47 3.28
CA LEU A 20 -10.93 -3.50 4.04
C LEU A 20 -11.06 -2.08 3.47
N PRO A 21 -10.92 -1.04 4.31
CA PRO A 21 -10.82 0.31 3.78
C PRO A 21 -9.56 0.45 2.91
N PRO A 22 -9.63 1.20 1.81
CA PRO A 22 -8.50 1.32 0.90
C PRO A 22 -7.35 2.08 1.55
N ILE A 23 -6.13 1.60 1.32
CA ILE A 23 -4.91 2.32 1.65
C ILE A 23 -4.66 3.35 0.56
N LYS A 24 -4.49 4.63 0.93
CA LYS A 24 -4.26 5.69 -0.05
C LYS A 24 -2.77 5.98 -0.20
N LEU A 25 -2.34 6.22 -1.44
CA LEU A 25 -1.01 6.68 -1.80
C LEU A 25 -1.06 8.12 -2.30
N GLY A 26 -0.14 8.95 -1.84
CA GLY A 26 0.10 10.27 -2.39
C GLY A 26 1.57 10.46 -2.74
N GLY A 27 1.86 11.48 -3.53
CA GLY A 27 3.23 11.86 -3.86
C GLY A 27 3.37 13.37 -4.06
N TYR A 28 4.52 13.89 -3.67
CA TYR A 28 4.85 15.31 -3.80
C TYR A 28 6.29 15.46 -4.27
N PHE A 29 6.50 16.34 -5.24
CA PHE A 29 7.84 16.66 -5.74
C PHE A 29 8.30 17.99 -5.17
N TYR A 30 9.58 18.04 -4.81
CA TYR A 30 10.35 19.24 -4.55
C TYR A 30 11.51 19.24 -5.54
N VAL A 31 11.67 20.31 -6.30
CA VAL A 31 12.61 20.37 -7.42
C VAL A 31 13.46 21.62 -7.28
N ASP A 32 14.78 21.45 -7.25
CA ASP A 32 15.75 22.53 -7.27
C ASP A 32 16.60 22.45 -8.54
N LEU A 33 16.62 23.54 -9.32
CA LEU A 33 17.64 23.78 -10.33
C LEU A 33 18.76 24.60 -9.68
N ILE A 34 19.97 24.06 -9.67
CA ILE A 34 21.09 24.60 -8.90
C ILE A 34 22.24 24.93 -9.85
N ASP A 35 22.82 26.12 -9.71
CA ASP A 35 24.09 26.45 -10.36
C ASP A 35 25.20 25.56 -9.80
N ALA A 36 25.83 24.72 -10.63
CA ALA A 36 26.82 23.77 -10.14
C ALA A 36 28.10 24.45 -9.61
N LYS A 37 28.40 25.65 -10.10
CA LYS A 37 29.62 26.39 -9.73
C LYS A 37 29.43 27.18 -8.44
N THR A 38 28.28 27.85 -8.28
CA THR A 38 28.03 28.71 -7.12
C THR A 38 27.25 28.00 -6.01
N GLY A 39 26.51 26.93 -6.33
CA GLY A 39 25.58 26.25 -5.42
C GLY A 39 24.27 27.01 -5.21
N GLU A 40 24.02 28.07 -5.98
CA GLU A 40 22.80 28.87 -5.87
C GLU A 40 21.59 28.14 -6.49
N VAL A 41 20.47 28.10 -5.77
CA VAL A 41 19.20 27.60 -6.31
C VAL A 41 18.60 28.66 -7.25
N LYS A 42 18.62 28.37 -8.55
CA LYS A 42 18.07 29.24 -9.62
C LYS A 42 16.54 29.18 -9.67
N GLN A 43 15.98 28.01 -9.40
CA GLN A 43 14.55 27.77 -9.47
C GLN A 43 14.17 26.66 -8.49
N HIS A 44 13.08 26.88 -7.76
CA HIS A 44 12.50 25.92 -6.83
C HIS A 44 11.03 25.71 -7.17
N LEU A 45 10.59 24.45 -7.29
CA LEU A 45 9.20 24.07 -7.57
C LEU A 45 8.71 23.03 -6.56
N GLU A 46 7.44 23.11 -6.22
CA GLU A 46 6.76 22.12 -5.38
C GLU A 46 5.36 21.80 -5.92
N PHE A 47 5.05 20.53 -6.12
CA PHE A 47 3.76 20.13 -6.69
C PHE A 47 3.41 18.65 -6.43
N PRO A 48 2.12 18.28 -6.43
CA PRO A 48 1.71 16.89 -6.31
C PRO A 48 1.98 16.10 -7.60
N ASN A 49 2.06 14.78 -7.48
CA ASN A 49 2.18 13.88 -8.63
C ASN A 49 0.84 13.25 -9.04
N LEU A 50 0.81 12.63 -10.23
CA LEU A 50 -0.23 11.69 -10.62
C LEU A 50 0.36 10.28 -10.65
N ILE A 51 -0.10 9.41 -9.75
CA ILE A 51 0.23 7.98 -9.79
C ILE A 51 -0.60 7.33 -10.90
N THR A 52 0.06 6.59 -11.80
CA THR A 52 -0.60 5.91 -12.93
C THR A 52 -1.26 4.62 -12.46
N ASP A 53 -2.17 4.09 -13.28
CA ASP A 53 -2.75 2.77 -13.09
C ASP A 53 -1.65 1.70 -13.06
N LYS A 54 -0.60 1.84 -13.88
CA LYS A 54 0.56 0.94 -13.84
C LYS A 54 1.37 1.03 -12.56
N GLY A 55 1.51 2.22 -11.97
CA GLY A 55 2.11 2.37 -10.64
C GLY A 55 1.36 1.58 -9.57
N LEU A 56 0.02 1.60 -9.60
CA LEU A 56 -0.80 0.82 -8.68
C LEU A 56 -0.79 -0.68 -9.01
N ASP A 57 -0.73 -1.07 -10.28
CA ASP A 57 -0.61 -2.47 -10.70
C ASP A 57 0.68 -3.09 -10.16
N PHE A 58 1.80 -2.37 -10.18
CA PHE A 58 3.08 -2.88 -9.68
C PHE A 58 3.02 -3.32 -8.22
N ILE A 59 2.30 -2.59 -7.38
CA ILE A 59 2.05 -2.96 -5.99
C ILE A 59 1.36 -4.32 -5.94
N GLY A 60 0.28 -4.51 -6.73
CA GLY A 60 -0.47 -5.76 -6.79
C GLY A 60 0.30 -6.93 -7.38
N GLN A 61 1.25 -6.65 -8.28
CA GLN A 61 2.10 -7.64 -8.96
C GLN A 61 3.26 -8.15 -8.10
N GLY A 62 3.47 -7.61 -6.89
CA GLY A 62 4.57 -8.06 -6.03
C GLY A 62 5.80 -7.16 -6.04
N THR A 63 5.68 -5.91 -6.51
CA THR A 63 6.81 -4.97 -6.53
C THR A 63 6.66 -3.98 -5.38
N SER A 64 7.66 -3.92 -4.51
CA SER A 64 7.65 -3.02 -3.36
C SER A 64 7.73 -1.55 -3.78
N LEU A 65 7.16 -0.63 -3.00
CA LEU A 65 7.27 0.81 -3.25
C LEU A 65 8.72 1.30 -3.36
N ASP A 66 9.59 0.77 -2.50
CA ASP A 66 11.02 1.05 -2.52
C ASP A 66 11.63 0.75 -3.90
N THR A 67 11.26 -0.39 -4.48
CA THR A 67 11.70 -0.81 -5.80
C THR A 67 11.09 0.06 -6.91
N ILE A 68 9.77 0.31 -6.84
CA ILE A 68 9.05 1.12 -7.85
C ILE A 68 9.67 2.51 -8.00
N TYR A 69 10.02 3.15 -6.89
CA TYR A 69 10.58 4.50 -6.87
C TYR A 69 12.11 4.51 -6.91
N THR A 70 12.75 3.70 -7.76
CA THR A 70 14.22 3.65 -7.86
C THR A 70 14.79 4.52 -8.99
N THR A 71 14.12 4.58 -10.13
CA THR A 71 14.59 5.32 -11.33
C THR A 71 13.71 6.54 -11.58
N LEU A 72 14.28 7.74 -11.46
CA LEU A 72 13.60 8.98 -11.82
C LEU A 72 13.94 9.36 -13.26
N ALA A 73 12.95 9.83 -14.00
CA ALA A 73 13.10 10.29 -15.37
C ALA A 73 12.56 11.71 -15.55
N VAL A 74 13.15 12.43 -16.51
CA VAL A 74 12.73 13.77 -16.93
C VAL A 74 12.62 13.83 -18.44
N GLY A 75 11.73 14.69 -18.93
CA GLY A 75 11.39 14.80 -20.34
C GLY A 75 10.91 16.18 -20.76
N THR A 76 10.59 16.31 -22.04
CA THR A 76 10.08 17.54 -22.67
C THR A 76 8.62 17.41 -23.12
N GLY A 77 7.89 16.40 -22.66
CA GLY A 77 6.47 16.23 -22.94
C GLY A 77 5.62 17.31 -22.26
N SER A 78 4.58 17.76 -22.94
CA SER A 78 3.69 18.84 -22.46
C SER A 78 2.23 18.45 -22.38
N THR A 79 1.88 17.24 -22.80
CA THR A 79 0.52 16.71 -22.72
C THR A 79 0.17 16.46 -21.26
N ALA A 80 -1.04 16.87 -20.87
CA ALA A 80 -1.54 16.68 -19.52
C ALA A 80 -1.41 15.21 -19.10
N PRO A 81 -0.85 14.91 -17.92
CA PRO A 81 -0.69 13.55 -17.43
C PRO A 81 -2.04 12.86 -17.28
N ALA A 82 -2.09 11.59 -17.69
CA ALA A 82 -3.25 10.72 -17.56
C ALA A 82 -2.90 9.48 -16.74
N VAL A 83 -3.91 8.94 -16.05
CA VAL A 83 -3.72 7.74 -15.23
C VAL A 83 -3.36 6.51 -16.05
N SER A 84 -3.73 6.51 -17.34
CA SER A 84 -3.38 5.47 -18.31
C SER A 84 -1.96 5.59 -18.86
N ASP A 85 -1.20 6.62 -18.49
CA ASP A 85 0.15 6.82 -19.00
C ASP A 85 1.06 5.65 -18.58
N THR A 86 1.86 5.17 -19.54
CA THR A 86 2.79 4.05 -19.33
C THR A 86 4.25 4.47 -19.55
N ALA A 87 4.50 5.71 -19.96
CA ALA A 87 5.82 6.29 -20.16
C ALA A 87 5.75 7.81 -19.99
N LEU A 88 6.91 8.47 -19.89
CA LEU A 88 7.01 9.89 -20.21
C LEU A 88 6.74 10.09 -21.70
N GLU A 89 6.15 11.21 -22.07
CA GLU A 89 5.78 11.49 -23.47
C GLU A 89 7.02 11.73 -24.35
N ALA A 90 8.00 12.46 -23.84
CA ALA A 90 9.27 12.73 -24.51
C ALA A 90 10.43 12.63 -23.51
N LEU A 91 10.78 11.40 -23.14
CA LEU A 91 11.90 11.09 -22.25
C LEU A 91 13.22 11.68 -22.78
N VAL A 92 13.92 12.44 -21.92
CA VAL A 92 15.26 12.99 -22.20
C VAL A 92 16.33 12.17 -21.49
N ALA A 93 16.15 11.90 -20.20
CA ALA A 93 17.13 11.20 -19.38
C ALA A 93 16.46 10.53 -18.18
N SER A 94 17.17 9.57 -17.59
CA SER A 94 16.81 8.96 -16.30
C SER A 94 18.04 8.79 -15.41
N THR A 95 17.81 8.65 -14.10
CA THR A 95 18.87 8.50 -13.09
C THR A 95 18.39 7.63 -11.93
N THR A 96 19.31 6.85 -11.38
CA THR A 96 19.19 6.18 -10.08
C THR A 96 20.11 6.83 -9.03
N SER A 97 20.95 7.79 -9.43
CA SER A 97 21.89 8.45 -8.54
C SER A 97 21.16 9.31 -7.52
N ASN A 98 21.46 9.10 -6.25
CA ASN A 98 21.01 9.94 -5.14
C ASN A 98 21.98 11.08 -4.84
N GLY A 99 23.08 11.25 -5.59
CA GLY A 99 24.07 12.30 -5.35
C GLY A 99 24.74 12.26 -3.96
N GLY A 100 24.68 11.12 -3.26
CA GLY A 100 25.16 10.99 -1.88
C GLY A 100 24.16 11.38 -0.79
N PHE A 101 22.92 11.77 -1.16
CA PHE A 101 21.85 12.03 -0.21
C PHE A 101 21.24 10.72 0.30
N SER A 102 21.00 10.63 1.61
CA SER A 102 20.24 9.53 2.21
C SER A 102 18.74 9.78 2.06
N ASP A 103 17.98 8.69 1.94
CA ASP A 103 16.53 8.73 2.10
C ASP A 103 16.16 9.03 3.57
N SER A 104 14.96 9.57 3.79
CA SER A 104 14.48 9.85 5.15
C SER A 104 12.99 9.52 5.31
N ASP A 105 12.67 8.92 6.44
CA ASP A 105 11.32 8.45 6.77
C ASP A 105 10.78 9.18 8.00
N ALA A 106 9.49 9.50 7.97
CA ALA A 106 8.81 10.07 9.12
C ALA A 106 7.29 9.88 9.03
N THR A 107 6.62 10.25 10.12
CA THR A 107 5.15 10.30 10.21
C THR A 107 4.69 11.73 10.43
N SER A 108 3.60 12.11 9.78
CA SER A 108 2.84 13.31 10.09
C SER A 108 1.60 12.92 10.90
N ALA A 109 1.23 13.71 11.90
CA ALA A 109 0.03 13.51 12.72
C ALA A 109 -1.18 14.33 12.23
N SER A 110 -0.95 15.38 11.43
CA SER A 110 -2.01 16.24 10.90
C SER A 110 -1.61 16.85 9.55
N PRO A 111 -2.12 16.33 8.42
CA PRO A 111 -2.91 15.09 8.31
C PRO A 111 -2.07 13.84 8.68
N GLU A 112 -2.72 12.75 9.07
CA GLU A 112 -2.03 11.52 9.49
C GLU A 112 -1.55 10.69 8.29
N PHE A 113 -0.24 10.57 8.12
CA PHE A 113 0.38 9.73 7.08
C PHE A 113 1.83 9.36 7.43
N SER A 114 2.33 8.28 6.85
CA SER A 114 3.76 7.97 6.81
C SER A 114 4.34 8.40 5.48
N PHE A 115 5.59 8.88 5.45
CA PHE A 115 6.23 9.27 4.20
C PHE A 115 7.72 8.93 4.17
N ARG A 116 8.22 8.69 2.96
CA ARG A 116 9.65 8.66 2.64
C ARG A 116 9.97 9.78 1.66
N LYS A 117 11.04 10.52 1.95
CA LYS A 117 11.68 11.44 1.01
C LYS A 117 12.85 10.74 0.35
N ARG A 118 12.84 10.72 -0.97
CA ARG A 118 13.88 10.12 -1.81
C ARG A 118 14.44 11.13 -2.78
N THR A 119 15.76 11.26 -2.79
CA THR A 119 16.45 12.23 -3.64
C THR A 119 17.04 11.56 -4.87
N ARG A 120 16.89 12.21 -6.02
CA ARG A 120 17.56 11.87 -7.27
C ARG A 120 18.16 13.11 -7.90
N VAL A 121 19.33 12.94 -8.51
CA VAL A 121 20.10 14.05 -9.04
C VAL A 121 20.49 13.79 -10.49
N PHE A 122 20.31 14.80 -11.33
CA PHE A 122 20.93 14.90 -12.65
C PHE A 122 22.07 15.92 -12.56
N LEU A 123 23.30 15.42 -12.58
CA LEU A 123 24.51 16.23 -12.48
C LEU A 123 24.73 17.12 -13.72
N GLU A 124 25.80 17.91 -13.69
CA GLU A 124 26.27 18.72 -14.81
C GLU A 124 26.35 17.92 -16.12
N GLY A 125 25.95 18.56 -17.22
CA GLY A 125 25.93 17.95 -18.56
C GLY A 125 24.90 16.82 -18.79
N VAL A 126 24.18 16.37 -17.75
CA VAL A 126 23.10 15.38 -17.86
C VAL A 126 21.75 16.08 -17.95
N ALA A 127 20.83 15.54 -18.76
CA ALA A 127 19.47 16.05 -18.95
C ALA A 127 19.40 17.53 -19.36
N THR A 128 20.40 18.02 -20.10
CA THR A 128 20.45 19.41 -20.60
C THR A 128 19.38 19.63 -21.67
N ALA A 129 18.26 20.23 -21.28
CA ALA A 129 17.10 20.52 -22.12
C ALA A 129 16.14 21.48 -21.41
N ASN A 130 15.11 21.91 -22.14
CA ASN A 130 13.93 22.58 -21.58
C ASN A 130 12.97 21.49 -21.07
N LEU A 131 13.10 21.13 -19.80
CA LEU A 131 12.37 20.02 -19.20
C LEU A 131 10.98 20.47 -18.73
N THR A 132 9.96 19.68 -19.05
CA THR A 132 8.54 20.01 -18.78
C THR A 132 7.79 18.88 -18.07
N GLU A 133 8.34 17.67 -18.05
CA GLU A 133 7.75 16.52 -17.35
C GLU A 133 8.79 15.71 -16.58
N LEU A 134 8.28 14.94 -15.61
CA LEU A 134 9.05 14.00 -14.83
C LEU A 134 8.16 12.84 -14.34
N GLY A 135 8.81 11.75 -13.97
CA GLY A 135 8.12 10.60 -13.42
C GLY A 135 9.09 9.51 -12.98
N TRP A 136 8.62 8.64 -12.10
CA TRP A 136 9.35 7.45 -11.68
C TRP A 136 9.05 6.29 -12.63
N LEU A 137 10.09 5.59 -13.04
CA LEU A 137 10.01 4.45 -13.95
C LEU A 137 10.37 3.17 -13.22
N PHE A 138 9.60 2.11 -13.47
CA PHE A 138 9.92 0.75 -13.12
C PHE A 138 9.89 -0.11 -14.39
N GLY A 139 11.01 -0.79 -14.70
CA GLY A 139 11.14 -1.54 -15.95
C GLY A 139 10.93 -0.70 -17.23
N GLY A 140 11.17 0.62 -17.17
CA GLY A 140 10.90 1.56 -18.26
C GLY A 140 9.45 2.06 -18.34
N VAL A 141 8.56 1.58 -17.47
CA VAL A 141 7.15 1.96 -17.42
C VAL A 141 6.92 3.00 -16.32
N ALA A 142 6.16 4.05 -16.62
CA ALA A 142 5.86 5.12 -15.67
C ALA A 142 4.94 4.65 -14.55
N ALA A 143 5.45 4.64 -13.32
CA ALA A 143 4.66 4.42 -12.10
C ALA A 143 3.94 5.71 -11.65
N ASN A 144 4.52 6.85 -11.97
CA ASN A 144 3.85 8.14 -11.92
C ASN A 144 4.36 9.03 -13.05
N ARG A 145 3.58 10.05 -13.38
CA ARG A 145 3.95 11.08 -14.35
C ARG A 145 3.33 12.40 -13.95
N THR A 146 4.08 13.48 -14.06
CA THR A 146 3.54 14.83 -13.93
C THR A 146 4.29 15.81 -14.80
N LEU A 147 3.68 16.97 -15.06
CA LEU A 147 4.40 18.14 -15.57
C LEU A 147 5.07 18.87 -14.39
N PHE A 148 6.18 19.55 -14.66
CA PHE A 148 6.67 20.57 -13.74
C PHE A 148 5.61 21.66 -13.62
N LYS A 149 5.33 22.11 -12.39
CA LYS A 149 4.32 23.15 -12.14
C LYS A 149 4.90 24.27 -11.30
N ASP A 150 4.44 25.49 -11.54
CA ASP A 150 4.68 26.63 -10.67
C ASP A 150 3.86 26.54 -9.37
N LEU A 151 4.05 27.50 -8.47
CA LEU A 151 3.32 27.56 -7.19
C LEU A 151 1.80 27.79 -7.34
N ALA A 152 1.35 28.22 -8.52
CA ALA A 152 -0.07 28.36 -8.85
C ALA A 152 -0.64 27.08 -9.49
N GLY A 153 0.17 26.03 -9.65
CA GLY A 153 -0.22 24.76 -10.24
C GLY A 153 -0.21 24.72 -11.76
N ASN A 154 0.28 25.79 -12.43
CA ASN A 154 0.33 25.83 -13.89
C ASN A 154 1.59 25.12 -14.40
N PRO A 155 1.50 24.37 -15.52
CA PRO A 155 2.67 23.78 -16.16
C PRO A 155 3.75 24.83 -16.44
N THR A 156 4.99 24.51 -16.09
CA THR A 156 6.16 25.37 -16.27
C THR A 156 7.34 24.57 -16.81
N THR A 157 8.42 25.26 -17.18
CA THR A 157 9.64 24.67 -17.74
C THR A 157 10.81 24.88 -16.78
N ILE A 158 11.67 23.86 -16.67
CA ILE A 158 13.02 23.96 -16.12
C ILE A 158 14.00 24.06 -17.28
N GLU A 159 14.64 25.20 -17.47
CA GLU A 159 15.69 25.39 -18.47
C GLU A 159 17.04 24.88 -17.93
N LYS A 160 17.28 23.56 -17.98
CA LYS A 160 18.51 22.96 -17.45
C LYS A 160 19.64 23.08 -18.46
N THR A 161 20.71 23.78 -18.11
CA THR A 161 21.96 23.86 -18.89
C THR A 161 22.96 22.78 -18.49
N LYS A 162 24.14 22.78 -19.12
CA LYS A 162 25.25 21.89 -18.76
C LYS A 162 25.93 22.27 -17.44
N GLU A 163 25.77 23.52 -17.00
CA GLU A 163 26.36 24.10 -15.79
C GLU A 163 25.40 24.00 -14.59
N ASP A 164 24.26 23.33 -14.77
CA ASP A 164 23.26 23.15 -13.73
C ASP A 164 23.22 21.71 -13.20
N ILE A 165 22.83 21.59 -11.94
CA ILE A 165 22.39 20.35 -11.31
C ILE A 165 20.88 20.43 -11.13
N LEU A 166 20.17 19.36 -11.48
CA LEU A 166 18.74 19.22 -11.16
C LEU A 166 18.60 18.21 -10.03
N GLN A 167 18.22 18.71 -8.86
CA GLN A 167 17.95 17.90 -7.68
C GLN A 167 16.44 17.76 -7.52
N ILE A 168 15.96 16.53 -7.39
CA ILE A 168 14.54 16.24 -7.21
C ILE A 168 14.38 15.37 -5.98
N VAL A 169 13.59 15.85 -5.02
CA VAL A 169 13.12 15.08 -3.87
C VAL A 169 11.69 14.68 -4.12
N TYR A 170 11.42 13.39 -4.05
CA TYR A 170 10.07 12.85 -4.09
C TYR A 170 9.66 12.37 -2.70
N GLU A 171 8.60 12.96 -2.17
CA GLU A 171 7.95 12.52 -0.95
C GLU A 171 6.75 11.65 -1.31
N TYR A 172 6.87 10.33 -1.15
CA TYR A 172 5.71 9.45 -1.27
C TYR A 172 5.11 9.16 0.09
N ARG A 173 3.78 9.17 0.13
CA ARG A 173 2.97 9.16 1.35
C ARG A 173 2.02 7.97 1.35
N ILE A 174 1.86 7.35 2.51
CA ILE A 174 0.88 6.28 2.77
C ILE A 174 -0.07 6.77 3.86
N PHE A 175 -1.36 6.68 3.57
CA PHE A 175 -2.41 7.11 4.50
C PHE A 175 -3.13 5.90 5.08
N ALA A 176 -3.01 5.73 6.40
CA ALA A 176 -3.83 4.79 7.14
C ALA A 176 -5.28 5.27 7.18
N PRO A 177 -6.28 4.38 7.00
CA PRO A 177 -7.67 4.76 7.19
C PRO A 177 -7.94 5.29 8.60
N LEU A 178 -8.71 6.38 8.69
CA LEU A 178 -8.97 7.06 9.96
C LEU A 178 -10.17 6.48 10.72
N ASN A 179 -11.11 5.89 9.99
CA ASN A 179 -12.38 5.43 10.52
C ASN A 179 -12.40 3.90 10.61
N ASP A 180 -13.13 3.41 11.61
CA ASP A 180 -13.46 2.00 11.70
C ASP A 180 -14.37 1.59 10.53
N VAL A 181 -14.23 0.33 10.11
CA VAL A 181 -15.14 -0.30 9.14
C VAL A 181 -15.95 -1.35 9.86
N THR A 182 -17.27 -1.32 9.70
CA THR A 182 -18.17 -2.31 10.29
C THR A 182 -18.84 -3.14 9.20
N GLY A 183 -19.24 -4.35 9.56
CA GLY A 183 -19.95 -5.24 8.67
C GLY A 183 -20.40 -6.49 9.38
N THR A 184 -20.73 -7.52 8.62
CA THR A 184 -21.12 -8.82 9.15
C THR A 184 -20.45 -9.93 8.36
N ILE A 185 -20.06 -11.00 9.06
CA ILE A 185 -19.73 -12.29 8.48
C ILE A 185 -20.81 -13.32 8.88
N ALA A 186 -21.07 -14.32 8.05
CA ALA A 186 -21.77 -15.53 8.43
C ALA A 186 -20.99 -16.22 9.56
N GLY A 187 -21.69 -16.67 10.60
CA GLY A 187 -21.07 -17.46 11.67
C GLY A 187 -20.69 -18.90 11.29
N GLY A 188 -20.57 -19.18 9.99
CA GLY A 188 -20.31 -20.50 9.43
C GLY A 188 -21.36 -21.55 9.81
N ASP A 189 -20.95 -22.82 9.82
CA ASP A 189 -21.78 -23.96 10.25
C ASP A 189 -22.09 -23.96 11.76
N MET A 190 -21.46 -23.04 12.52
CA MET A 190 -21.52 -22.96 13.98
C MET A 190 -22.48 -21.89 14.51
N ALA A 191 -22.99 -20.99 13.68
CA ALA A 191 -23.95 -19.98 14.11
C ALA A 191 -25.15 -19.85 13.16
N THR A 192 -26.35 -19.80 13.74
CA THR A 192 -27.61 -19.59 13.01
C THR A 192 -27.83 -18.12 12.58
N SER A 193 -26.90 -17.23 12.91
CA SER A 193 -26.97 -15.79 12.65
C SER A 193 -25.62 -15.22 12.19
N SER A 194 -25.66 -14.08 11.51
CA SER A 194 -24.48 -13.31 11.16
C SER A 194 -23.79 -12.73 12.40
N ILE A 195 -22.46 -12.76 12.43
CA ILE A 195 -21.58 -12.13 13.42
C ILE A 195 -21.19 -10.74 12.90
N ALA A 196 -21.45 -9.68 13.65
CA ALA A 196 -21.00 -8.34 13.27
C ALA A 196 -19.51 -8.16 13.58
N TYR A 197 -18.81 -7.35 12.79
CA TYR A 197 -17.41 -7.02 13.01
C TYR A 197 -17.15 -5.52 13.00
N THR A 198 -16.05 -5.14 13.64
CA THR A 198 -15.44 -3.80 13.55
C THR A 198 -13.95 -3.94 13.26
N ILE A 199 -13.49 -3.36 12.15
CA ILE A 199 -12.10 -3.34 11.72
C ILE A 199 -11.50 -1.97 11.98
N ARG A 200 -10.27 -1.96 12.48
CA ARG A 200 -9.49 -0.76 12.75
C ARG A 200 -8.02 -0.99 12.39
N PRO A 201 -7.31 0.00 11.81
CA PRO A 201 -5.87 -0.10 11.68
C PRO A 201 -5.18 0.06 13.04
N GLN A 202 -4.05 -0.60 13.23
CA GLN A 202 -3.21 -0.49 14.41
C GLN A 202 -1.76 -0.19 14.04
N ASN A 203 -0.92 0.10 15.04
CA ASN A 203 0.50 0.41 14.82
C ASN A 203 0.74 1.56 13.80
N VAL A 204 -0.18 2.54 13.71
CA VAL A 204 -0.14 3.60 12.66
C VAL A 204 1.04 4.56 12.79
N ASN A 205 1.64 4.64 13.98
CA ASN A 205 2.78 5.51 14.29
C ASN A 205 4.02 4.73 14.77
N GLN A 206 4.00 3.41 14.69
CA GLN A 206 5.13 2.56 15.10
C GLN A 206 6.09 2.36 13.92
N SER A 207 7.41 2.44 14.11
CA SER A 207 8.36 2.34 12.99
C SER A 207 8.22 1.06 12.17
N ASN A 208 7.91 -0.07 12.81
CA ASN A 208 7.73 -1.36 12.15
C ASN A 208 6.28 -1.61 11.68
N GLY A 209 5.37 -0.66 11.94
CA GLY A 209 3.96 -0.72 11.56
C GLY A 209 3.70 -0.06 10.21
N TRP A 210 2.80 0.93 10.17
CA TRP A 210 2.45 1.61 8.91
C TRP A 210 3.62 2.32 8.20
N PRO A 211 4.56 2.98 8.91
CA PRO A 211 5.81 3.47 8.31
C PRO A 211 6.59 2.41 7.53
N ASN A 212 6.58 1.15 7.96
CA ASN A 212 7.27 0.05 7.27
C ASN A 212 6.70 -0.25 5.87
N LEU A 213 5.46 0.17 5.61
CA LEU A 213 4.87 0.07 4.27
C LEU A 213 5.58 0.93 3.23
N LEU A 214 6.37 1.93 3.65
CA LEU A 214 7.22 2.72 2.74
C LEU A 214 8.30 1.87 2.06
N ASP A 215 8.72 0.79 2.71
CA ASP A 215 9.65 -0.21 2.18
C ASP A 215 8.91 -1.35 1.50
N ASN A 216 7.92 -1.91 2.19
CA ASN A 216 7.43 -3.26 1.91
C ASN A 216 6.04 -3.32 1.28
N MET A 217 5.32 -2.19 1.10
CA MET A 217 4.03 -2.27 0.44
C MET A 217 4.20 -2.76 -1.01
N GLY A 218 3.54 -3.87 -1.32
CA GLY A 218 3.70 -4.62 -2.57
C GLY A 218 4.57 -5.85 -2.45
N ASP A 219 5.26 -6.10 -1.33
CA ASP A 219 5.97 -7.38 -1.09
C ASP A 219 5.00 -8.44 -0.56
N TYR A 220 4.83 -9.52 -1.31
CA TYR A 220 3.89 -10.62 -1.04
C TYR A 220 4.57 -11.94 -0.67
N SER A 221 5.69 -11.90 0.06
CA SER A 221 6.38 -13.13 0.47
C SER A 221 5.48 -14.10 1.27
N LEU A 222 4.80 -13.68 2.36
CA LEU A 222 3.69 -14.41 3.01
C LEU A 222 2.78 -13.46 3.83
N PRO A 223 1.43 -13.62 3.80
CA PRO A 223 0.56 -12.93 4.74
C PRO A 223 0.57 -13.64 6.10
N GLU A 224 0.48 -12.89 7.21
CA GLU A 224 0.33 -13.45 8.57
C GLU A 224 -0.97 -12.95 9.23
N ALA A 225 -1.62 -13.81 10.02
CA ALA A 225 -2.75 -13.43 10.85
C ALA A 225 -2.82 -14.20 12.18
N ARG A 226 -3.29 -13.54 13.24
CA ARG A 226 -3.46 -14.18 14.55
C ARG A 226 -4.92 -14.07 14.99
N VAL A 227 -5.37 -15.09 15.70
CA VAL A 227 -6.64 -15.07 16.45
C VAL A 227 -6.34 -14.95 17.93
N HIS A 228 -7.23 -14.28 18.66
CA HIS A 228 -7.11 -14.06 20.10
C HIS A 228 -8.40 -14.41 20.83
N GLU A 229 -8.25 -14.84 22.09
CA GLU A 229 -9.37 -15.15 22.99
C GLU A 229 -10.15 -13.89 23.44
N THR A 230 -9.56 -12.71 23.29
CA THR A 230 -10.18 -11.44 23.68
C THR A 230 -11.05 -10.86 22.57
N SER A 231 -12.07 -10.08 22.94
CA SER A 231 -12.86 -9.23 22.04
C SER A 231 -12.55 -7.74 22.24
N VAL A 232 -11.42 -7.39 22.85
CA VAL A 232 -11.08 -5.99 23.10
C VAL A 232 -10.46 -5.38 21.84
N LEU A 233 -11.17 -4.42 21.24
CA LEU A 233 -10.64 -3.59 20.17
C LEU A 233 -9.72 -2.50 20.75
N GLY A 234 -8.44 -2.56 20.39
CA GLY A 234 -7.41 -1.64 20.85
C GLY A 234 -7.36 -0.30 20.12
N SER A 235 -6.37 0.53 20.46
CA SER A 235 -6.19 1.86 19.85
C SER A 235 -5.42 1.80 18.52
N ARG A 236 -5.57 2.81 17.65
CA ARG A 236 -4.86 2.86 16.35
C ARG A 236 -3.34 2.95 16.48
N THR A 237 -2.85 3.57 17.56
CA THR A 237 -1.42 3.79 17.81
C THR A 237 -0.80 2.74 18.72
N GLY A 238 -1.62 1.87 19.31
CA GLY A 238 -1.17 0.79 20.18
C GLY A 238 -0.75 -0.44 19.37
N ASP A 239 0.14 -1.21 19.98
CA ASP A 239 0.43 -2.59 19.57
C ASP A 239 -0.62 -3.50 20.23
N ASN A 240 -1.57 -3.99 19.44
CA ASN A 240 -2.73 -4.74 19.94
C ASN A 240 -2.65 -6.21 19.49
N ASP A 241 -1.56 -6.88 19.85
CA ASP A 241 -1.33 -8.32 19.69
C ASP A 241 -1.36 -9.05 21.06
N PRO A 242 -2.55 -9.24 21.67
CA PRO A 242 -2.66 -9.75 23.05
C PRO A 242 -2.60 -11.29 23.14
N SER A 243 -2.00 -11.80 24.21
CA SER A 243 -2.11 -13.22 24.59
C SER A 243 -3.42 -13.51 25.37
N PRO A 244 -3.99 -14.74 25.32
CA PRO A 244 -3.59 -15.87 24.47
C PRO A 244 -3.87 -15.64 22.98
N GLN A 245 -2.97 -16.13 22.13
CA GLN A 245 -3.05 -16.01 20.68
C GLN A 245 -2.63 -17.29 19.97
N ALA A 246 -3.07 -17.44 18.72
CA ALA A 246 -2.64 -18.50 17.81
C ALA A 246 -2.50 -17.96 16.39
N SER A 247 -1.38 -18.27 15.76
CA SER A 247 -1.15 -17.99 14.34
C SER A 247 -2.01 -18.89 13.46
N GLU A 248 -2.22 -18.47 12.22
CA GLU A 248 -2.89 -19.26 11.21
C GLU A 248 -2.12 -20.54 10.87
N SER A 249 -2.85 -21.58 10.45
CA SER A 249 -2.26 -22.84 10.00
C SER A 249 -1.77 -22.74 8.55
N THR A 250 -2.51 -21.99 7.72
CA THR A 250 -2.14 -21.70 6.34
C THR A 250 -2.60 -20.31 5.95
N SER A 251 -1.79 -19.63 5.15
CA SER A 251 -2.10 -18.36 4.53
C SER A 251 -1.77 -18.37 3.04
N SER A 252 -2.51 -17.59 2.25
CA SER A 252 -2.19 -17.41 0.83
C SER A 252 -2.73 -16.10 0.28
N PHE A 253 -2.12 -15.62 -0.81
CA PHE A 253 -2.66 -14.52 -1.60
C PHE A 253 -3.35 -15.06 -2.84
N ALA A 254 -4.55 -14.55 -3.15
CA ALA A 254 -5.16 -14.77 -4.44
C ALA A 254 -4.29 -14.17 -5.56
N PRO A 255 -4.36 -14.71 -6.80
CA PRO A 255 -3.72 -14.09 -7.96
C PRO A 255 -4.18 -12.65 -8.14
N TYR A 256 -3.25 -11.76 -8.44
CA TYR A 256 -3.57 -10.37 -8.77
C TYR A 256 -4.06 -10.26 -10.22
N VAL A 257 -5.01 -9.35 -10.44
CA VAL A 257 -5.52 -9.00 -11.77
C VAL A 257 -5.29 -7.51 -11.99
N ASP A 258 -4.57 -7.15 -13.05
CA ASP A 258 -4.28 -5.76 -13.43
C ASP A 258 -5.57 -4.91 -13.49
N GLY A 259 -5.47 -3.66 -13.04
CA GLY A 259 -6.55 -2.68 -13.01
C GLY A 259 -7.55 -2.86 -11.87
N THR A 260 -7.46 -3.96 -11.09
CA THR A 260 -8.38 -4.18 -9.97
C THR A 260 -7.96 -3.43 -8.70
N PHE A 261 -6.66 -3.11 -8.57
CA PHE A 261 -6.05 -2.44 -7.41
C PHE A 261 -6.50 -3.03 -6.06
N LEU A 262 -6.69 -4.34 -6.05
CA LEU A 262 -7.11 -5.11 -4.89
C LEU A 262 -6.43 -6.46 -4.86
N ARG A 263 -6.30 -7.03 -3.67
CA ARG A 263 -5.85 -8.41 -3.50
C ARG A 263 -6.55 -9.06 -2.33
N ASP A 264 -6.90 -10.32 -2.52
CA ASP A 264 -7.54 -11.14 -1.49
C ASP A 264 -6.47 -11.96 -0.76
N MET A 265 -6.57 -11.99 0.56
CA MET A 265 -5.71 -12.73 1.48
C MET A 265 -6.55 -13.74 2.20
N GLU A 266 -6.15 -15.00 2.14
CA GLU A 266 -6.90 -16.11 2.68
C GLU A 266 -6.13 -16.68 3.87
N TYR A 267 -6.81 -16.81 5.00
CA TYR A 267 -6.26 -17.35 6.24
C TYR A 267 -7.14 -18.50 6.73
N THR A 268 -6.49 -19.57 7.17
CA THR A 268 -7.16 -20.73 7.73
C THR A 268 -6.54 -21.10 9.08
N TRP A 269 -7.39 -21.25 10.08
CA TRP A 269 -7.04 -21.91 11.34
C TRP A 269 -7.70 -23.29 11.36
N ASN A 270 -6.88 -24.33 11.21
CA ASN A 270 -7.27 -25.73 11.30
C ASN A 270 -7.77 -26.07 12.71
N PRO A 271 -8.49 -27.18 12.91
CA PRO A 271 -9.16 -27.47 14.17
C PRO A 271 -8.34 -27.40 15.48
N PRO A 272 -7.04 -27.74 15.54
CA PRO A 272 -6.26 -27.53 16.77
C PRO A 272 -5.89 -26.05 17.04
N ASP A 273 -5.79 -25.20 16.01
CA ASP A 273 -5.12 -23.90 16.11
C ASP A 273 -6.06 -22.77 16.56
N GLY A 274 -5.80 -22.10 17.68
CA GLY A 274 -6.73 -21.10 18.23
C GLY A 274 -7.96 -21.70 18.92
N ASN A 275 -7.89 -22.97 19.30
CA ASN A 275 -8.86 -23.60 20.22
C ASN A 275 -8.46 -23.27 21.67
N PHE A 276 -8.81 -22.07 22.13
CA PHE A 276 -8.45 -21.59 23.48
C PHE A 276 -9.26 -22.25 24.62
N GLY A 277 -10.14 -23.21 24.32
CA GLY A 277 -11.14 -23.72 25.27
C GLY A 277 -12.28 -22.72 25.57
N SER A 278 -12.21 -21.54 24.95
CA SER A 278 -13.15 -20.44 25.04
C SER A 278 -13.46 -19.90 23.62
N GLN A 279 -13.53 -18.58 23.45
CA GLN A 279 -14.17 -17.88 22.35
C GLN A 279 -13.16 -17.02 21.58
N VAL A 280 -13.11 -17.08 20.25
CA VAL A 280 -12.24 -16.22 19.42
C VAL A 280 -12.94 -14.89 19.14
N GLY A 281 -12.43 -13.79 19.71
CA GLY A 281 -13.09 -12.49 19.69
C GLY A 281 -12.40 -11.40 18.85
N LEU A 282 -11.12 -11.60 18.52
CA LEU A 282 -10.27 -10.63 17.83
C LEU A 282 -9.39 -11.36 16.84
N ILE A 283 -9.24 -10.78 15.65
CA ILE A 283 -8.31 -11.21 14.61
C ILE A 283 -7.41 -10.04 14.25
N THR A 284 -6.11 -10.29 14.12
CA THR A 284 -5.10 -9.29 13.75
C THR A 284 -4.30 -9.82 12.56
N TRP A 285 -3.87 -8.94 11.64
CA TRP A 285 -3.14 -9.37 10.44
C TRP A 285 -2.34 -8.23 9.82
N HIS A 286 -1.45 -8.56 8.88
CA HIS A 286 -0.83 -7.61 7.96
C HIS A 286 -1.04 -8.03 6.49
N PRO A 287 -1.27 -7.08 5.57
CA PRO A 287 -1.55 -7.38 4.15
C PRO A 287 -0.31 -7.55 3.25
N TRP A 288 0.87 -7.20 3.74
CA TRP A 288 2.17 -7.37 3.07
C TRP A 288 3.20 -7.76 4.10
N PHE A 289 4.33 -8.30 3.67
CA PHE A 289 5.44 -8.58 4.58
C PHE A 289 5.80 -7.35 5.41
N THR A 290 5.92 -7.50 6.73
CA THR A 290 6.54 -6.51 7.61
C THR A 290 7.70 -7.19 8.33
N SER A 291 8.90 -6.62 8.23
CA SER A 291 9.98 -7.06 9.10
C SER A 291 9.64 -6.67 10.54
N GLY A 292 9.47 -7.66 11.42
CA GLY A 292 9.35 -7.43 12.87
C GLY A 292 7.96 -7.61 13.48
N ASP A 293 7.17 -8.57 12.98
CA ASP A 293 5.95 -9.14 13.60
C ASP A 293 4.81 -8.17 13.94
N LEU A 294 4.87 -6.89 13.51
CA LEU A 294 3.78 -5.95 13.77
C LEU A 294 2.66 -6.12 12.75
N LEU A 295 1.48 -6.42 13.29
CA LEU A 295 0.23 -6.53 12.55
C LEU A 295 -0.32 -5.12 12.33
N LEU A 296 -0.94 -4.88 11.17
CA LEU A 296 -1.39 -3.54 10.74
C LEU A 296 -2.88 -3.32 10.95
N TRP A 297 -3.62 -4.40 11.11
CA TRP A 297 -5.07 -4.39 11.28
C TRP A 297 -5.51 -5.24 12.47
N GLN A 298 -6.67 -4.89 13.00
CA GLN A 298 -7.40 -5.63 14.01
C GLN A 298 -8.89 -5.66 13.63
N MET A 299 -9.55 -6.79 13.87
CA MET A 299 -10.96 -7.02 13.65
C MET A 299 -11.59 -7.61 14.91
N HIS A 300 -12.44 -6.82 15.56
CA HIS A 300 -13.27 -7.26 16.66
C HIS A 300 -14.55 -7.93 16.14
N LEU A 301 -14.94 -9.04 16.76
CA LEU A 301 -16.19 -9.74 16.48
C LEU A 301 -17.20 -9.51 17.62
N SER A 302 -18.42 -9.08 17.27
CA SER A 302 -19.49 -8.78 18.25
C SER A 302 -19.94 -10.01 19.04
N GLN A 303 -19.74 -11.18 18.45
CA GLN A 303 -19.90 -12.47 19.08
C GLN A 303 -18.68 -13.29 18.69
N SER A 304 -18.03 -13.86 19.68
CA SER A 304 -16.84 -14.65 19.43
C SER A 304 -17.17 -15.99 18.78
N ILE A 305 -16.23 -16.50 17.98
CA ILE A 305 -16.37 -17.79 17.31
C ILE A 305 -15.98 -18.89 18.29
N GLU A 306 -16.91 -19.81 18.57
CA GLU A 306 -16.62 -21.00 19.37
C GLU A 306 -15.87 -22.02 18.52
N LYS A 307 -14.57 -22.14 18.76
CA LYS A 307 -13.72 -23.05 18.00
C LYS A 307 -13.54 -24.37 18.75
N GLY A 308 -14.25 -25.40 18.30
CA GLY A 308 -14.08 -26.78 18.76
C GLY A 308 -12.93 -27.51 18.08
N ALA A 309 -12.57 -28.69 18.59
CA ALA A 309 -11.48 -29.52 18.08
C ALA A 309 -11.70 -30.10 16.67
N ASP A 310 -12.89 -29.93 16.11
CA ASP A 310 -13.28 -30.45 14.78
C ASP A 310 -13.54 -29.32 13.76
N ASN A 311 -13.56 -28.06 14.19
CA ASN A 311 -13.98 -26.94 13.36
C ASN A 311 -12.80 -26.09 12.92
N LYS A 312 -12.76 -25.77 11.63
CA LYS A 312 -11.82 -24.78 11.07
C LYS A 312 -12.48 -23.41 10.94
N VAL A 313 -11.65 -22.37 10.92
CA VAL A 313 -12.04 -21.00 10.59
C VAL A 313 -11.32 -20.61 9.32
N ASP A 314 -12.08 -20.23 8.29
CA ASP A 314 -11.55 -19.68 7.03
C ASP A 314 -12.03 -18.23 6.89
N ILE A 315 -11.11 -17.28 6.72
CA ILE A 315 -11.45 -15.87 6.51
C ILE A 315 -10.67 -15.34 5.31
N THR A 316 -11.35 -14.52 4.52
CA THR A 316 -10.72 -13.81 3.39
C THR A 316 -10.83 -12.32 3.62
N PHE A 317 -9.69 -11.64 3.66
CA PHE A 317 -9.63 -10.18 3.71
C PHE A 317 -9.29 -9.65 2.32
N ARG A 318 -10.02 -8.64 1.87
CA ARG A 318 -9.72 -7.92 0.62
C ARG A 318 -9.07 -6.58 0.92
N GLN A 319 -7.79 -6.45 0.60
CA GLN A 319 -7.10 -5.16 0.67
C GLN A 319 -7.25 -4.44 -0.67
N ARG A 320 -7.65 -3.17 -0.62
CA ARG A 320 -7.59 -2.25 -1.77
C ARG A 320 -6.52 -1.18 -1.56
N TRP A 321 -5.99 -0.65 -2.64
CA TRP A 321 -5.18 0.56 -2.61
C TRP A 321 -5.61 1.53 -3.70
N THR A 322 -5.44 2.81 -3.45
CA THR A 322 -5.83 3.88 -4.38
C THR A 322 -4.86 5.05 -4.28
N ARG A 323 -4.88 5.93 -5.28
CA ARG A 323 -4.27 7.24 -5.18
C ARG A 323 -5.12 8.18 -4.31
N VAL A 324 -4.50 9.18 -3.70
CA VAL A 324 -5.18 10.34 -3.14
C VAL A 324 -5.67 11.19 -4.31
N ASP A 325 -6.92 11.65 -4.24
CA ASP A 325 -7.45 12.59 -5.23
C ASP A 325 -6.67 13.92 -5.09
N THR A 326 -5.92 14.29 -6.13
CA THR A 326 -5.12 15.52 -6.22
C THR A 326 -5.86 16.63 -6.95
#